data_AF-A0A6J5FCC2-F1
#
_entry.id   AF-A0A6J5FCC2-F1
#
_cell.length_a   1.000
_cell.length_b   1.000
_cell.length_c   1.000
_cell.angle_alpha   90.00
_cell.angle_beta   90.00
_cell.angle_gamma   90.00
#
_symmetry.space_group_name_H-M   'P 1'
#
loop_
_entity.id
_entity.type
_entity.pdbx_description
1 polymer ?
#
loop_
_entity_poly.entity_id
_entity_poly.type
_entity_poly.pdbx_seq_one_letter_code
_entity_poly.pdbx_strand_id
1 'polypeptide(L)'
;MAVQLKLPFFAIGDQVSVTSIPEAYLAQKGERLFYADERIWAFKHNPYIDFRQPGACDTELLTVPDSRMRAHVESYFNHYNSIVFGSQTEFLLHSRA
;
A
#
# COMPACT_ATOMS: atom_id res chain seq x y z
N MET A 1 17.93 -4.62 -0.96
CA MET A 1 16.63 -5.31 -0.87
C MET A 1 15.57 -4.23 -0.99
N ALA A 2 14.63 -4.35 -1.93
CA ALA A 2 13.57 -3.36 -2.09
C ALA A 2 12.19 -3.99 -1.90
N VAL A 3 11.19 -3.16 -1.66
CA VAL A 3 9.84 -3.59 -1.31
C VAL A 3 8.91 -3.41 -2.49
N GLN A 4 8.30 -4.49 -2.94
CA GLN A 4 7.30 -4.50 -4.01
C GLN A 4 5.92 -4.14 -3.43
N LEU A 5 5.27 -3.12 -3.98
CA LEU A 5 3.85 -2.89 -3.76
C LEU A 5 3.03 -3.85 -4.63
N LYS A 6 2.24 -4.72 -4.00
CA LYS A 6 1.32 -5.64 -4.67
C LYS A 6 -0.10 -5.12 -4.55
N LEU A 7 -0.76 -4.94 -5.69
CA LEU A 7 -2.18 -4.62 -5.77
C LEU A 7 -2.95 -5.87 -6.25
N PRO A 8 -3.84 -6.45 -5.44
CA PRO A 8 -4.67 -7.57 -5.86
C PRO A 8 -5.91 -7.14 -6.66
N PHE A 9 -6.08 -5.84 -6.90
CA PHE A 9 -7.23 -5.26 -7.60
C PHE A 9 -6.79 -4.58 -8.90
N PHE A 10 -7.53 -4.83 -9.99
CA PHE A 10 -7.19 -4.31 -11.32
C PHE A 10 -8.16 -3.23 -11.82
N ALA A 11 -9.28 -2.99 -11.14
CA ALA A 11 -10.18 -1.91 -11.52
C ALA A 11 -9.50 -0.55 -11.31
N ILE A 12 -9.69 0.37 -12.25
CA ILE A 12 -8.97 1.64 -12.25
C ILE A 12 -9.26 2.50 -11.00
N GLY A 13 -10.50 2.46 -10.48
CA GLY A 13 -10.86 3.17 -9.25
C GLY A 13 -10.04 2.69 -8.05
N ASP A 14 -9.92 1.37 -7.89
CA ASP A 14 -9.11 0.76 -6.84
C ASP A 14 -7.63 1.15 -6.99
N GLN A 15 -7.09 1.10 -8.21
CA GLN A 15 -5.71 1.50 -8.48
C GLN A 15 -5.44 2.98 -8.14
N VAL A 16 -6.37 3.89 -8.49
CA VAL A 16 -6.24 5.32 -8.19
C VAL A 16 -6.31 5.56 -6.68
N SER A 17 -7.17 4.85 -5.96
CA SER A 17 -7.37 5.01 -4.52
C SER A 17 -6.12 4.73 -3.68
N VAL A 18 -5.16 3.98 -4.23
CA VAL A 18 -3.91 3.59 -3.59
C VAL A 18 -2.68 4.36 -4.11
N THR A 19 -2.88 5.39 -4.93
CA THR A 19 -1.78 6.20 -5.50
C THR A 19 -0.97 7.01 -4.49
N SER A 20 -1.52 7.26 -3.30
CA SER A 20 -0.84 7.98 -2.22
C SER A 20 0.08 7.09 -1.38
N ILE A 21 -0.02 5.75 -1.48
CA ILE A 21 0.81 4.82 -0.70
C ILE A 21 2.31 5.06 -0.91
N PRO A 22 2.84 5.19 -2.14
CA PRO A 22 4.28 5.29 -2.34
C PRO A 22 4.87 6.58 -1.76
N GLU A 23 4.14 7.70 -1.88
CA GLU A 23 4.53 8.97 -1.26
C GLU A 23 4.60 8.86 0.27
N ALA A 24 3.55 8.31 0.88
CA ALA A 24 3.48 8.17 2.32
C ALA A 24 4.52 7.18 2.87
N TYR A 25 4.78 6.09 2.14
CA TYR A 25 5.82 5.14 2.47
C TYR A 25 7.21 5.80 2.45
N LEU A 26 7.51 6.58 1.40
CA LEU A 26 8.77 7.33 1.31
C LEU A 26 8.92 8.32 2.48
N ALA A 27 7.87 9.07 2.80
CA ALA A 27 7.89 10.03 3.91
C ALA A 27 8.14 9.36 5.27
N GLN A 28 7.60 8.16 5.49
CA GLN A 28 7.70 7.46 6.78
C GLN A 28 8.97 6.61 6.92
N LYS A 29 9.43 5.98 5.83
CA LYS A 29 10.53 5.00 5.86
C LYS A 29 11.82 5.52 5.22
N GLY A 30 11.76 6.59 4.42
CA GLY A 30 12.90 7.10 3.66
C GLY A 30 13.28 6.22 2.46
N GLU A 31 12.46 5.24 2.11
CA GLU A 31 12.70 4.26 1.05
C GLU A 31 11.61 4.32 -0.02
N ARG A 32 11.97 4.04 -1.29
CA ARG A 32 11.02 3.99 -2.41
C ARG A 32 10.49 2.57 -2.58
N LEU A 33 9.20 2.47 -2.90
CA LEU A 33 8.57 1.23 -3.33
C LEU A 33 8.82 1.00 -4.83
N PHE A 34 8.63 -0.24 -5.28
CA PHE A 34 8.51 -0.55 -6.69
C PHE A 34 7.25 -1.34 -7.00
N TYR A 35 6.80 -1.30 -8.25
CA TYR A 35 5.77 -2.19 -8.79
C TYR A 35 6.29 -2.91 -10.03
N ALA A 36 5.74 -4.09 -10.31
CA ALA A 36 6.19 -4.94 -11.40
C ALA A 36 5.10 -5.33 -12.39
N ASP A 37 3.82 -5.10 -12.05
CA ASP A 37 2.70 -5.49 -12.88
C ASP A 37 2.29 -4.33 -13.81
N GLU A 38 2.51 -4.50 -15.11
CA GLU A 38 2.23 -3.49 -16.14
C GLU A 38 0.75 -3.15 -16.27
N ARG A 39 -0.16 -4.00 -15.76
CA ARG A 39 -1.61 -3.74 -15.73
C ARG A 39 -1.97 -2.63 -14.74
N ILE A 40 -1.05 -2.29 -13.84
CA ILE A 40 -1.22 -1.19 -12.88
C ILE A 40 -0.87 0.13 -13.57
N TRP A 41 -1.86 0.68 -14.26
CA TRP A 41 -1.69 1.91 -15.03
C TRP A 41 -1.48 3.14 -14.14
N ALA A 42 -2.14 3.18 -12.97
CA ALA A 42 -2.15 4.34 -12.09
C ALA A 42 -0.75 4.76 -11.58
N PHE A 43 0.23 3.84 -11.61
CA PHE A 43 1.60 4.11 -11.16
C PHE A 43 2.57 4.53 -12.27
N LYS A 44 2.16 4.51 -13.54
CA LYS A 44 3.06 4.85 -14.67
C LYS A 44 3.66 6.25 -14.59
N HIS A 45 2.93 7.17 -13.98
CA HIS A 45 3.34 8.57 -13.85
C HIS A 45 3.52 9.01 -12.39
N ASN A 46 3.51 8.06 -11.45
CA ASN A 46 3.67 8.38 -10.05
C ASN A 46 5.17 8.59 -9.73
N PRO A 47 5.59 9.78 -9.28
CA PRO A 47 7.00 10.10 -9.09
C PRO A 47 7.64 9.39 -7.88
N TYR A 48 6.84 8.72 -7.04
CA TYR A 48 7.26 8.13 -5.78
C TYR A 48 7.39 6.60 -5.83
N ILE A 49 7.19 5.97 -6.99
CA ILE A 49 7.30 4.52 -7.16
C ILE A 49 8.04 4.19 -8.46
N ASP A 50 8.85 3.15 -8.42
CA ASP A 50 9.65 2.71 -9.58
C ASP A 50 9.04 1.47 -10.25
N PHE A 51 9.13 1.39 -11.58
CA PHE A 51 8.73 0.18 -12.31
C PHE A 51 9.94 -0.73 -12.54
N ARG A 52 9.90 -1.96 -12.03
CA ARG A 52 10.93 -2.98 -12.32
C ARG A 52 10.44 -4.39 -12.00
N GLN A 53 11.13 -5.39 -12.56
CA GLN A 53 10.90 -6.79 -12.21
C GLN A 53 11.46 -7.11 -10.79
N PRO A 54 10.81 -8.02 -10.05
CA PRO A 54 11.26 -8.43 -8.72
C PRO A 54 12.52 -9.30 -8.81
N GLY A 55 13.45 -9.09 -7.89
CA GLY A 55 14.64 -9.91 -7.68
C GLY A 55 14.44 -10.93 -6.55
N ALA A 56 15.33 -11.91 -6.46
CA ALA A 56 15.22 -13.03 -5.51
C ALA A 56 15.20 -12.61 -4.03
N CYS A 57 15.76 -11.44 -3.70
CA CYS A 57 15.85 -10.93 -2.33
C CYS A 57 14.85 -9.81 -2.04
N ASP A 58 13.92 -9.50 -2.95
CA ASP A 58 12.91 -8.46 -2.70
C ASP A 58 11.78 -8.97 -1.81
N THR A 59 11.17 -8.05 -1.05
CA THR A 59 10.03 -8.35 -0.18
C THR A 59 8.75 -7.73 -0.72
N GLU A 60 7.59 -8.14 -0.21
CA GLU A 60 6.29 -7.68 -0.71
C GLU A 60 5.49 -6.94 0.35
N LEU A 61 4.86 -5.84 -0.04
CA LEU A 61 3.83 -5.13 0.70
C LEU A 61 2.51 -5.30 -0.06
N LEU A 62 1.61 -6.09 0.51
CA LEU A 62 0.30 -6.36 -0.10
C LEU A 62 -0.72 -5.33 0.34
N THR A 63 -1.41 -4.71 -0.62
CA THR A 63 -2.57 -3.88 -0.31
C THR A 63 -3.78 -4.78 -0.05
N VAL A 64 -4.30 -4.72 1.18
CA VAL A 64 -5.46 -5.50 1.60
C VAL A 64 -6.54 -4.52 2.08
N PRO A 65 -7.83 -4.78 1.85
CA PRO A 65 -8.89 -3.99 2.46
C PRO A 65 -8.88 -4.25 3.96
N ASP A 66 -9.04 -3.19 4.73
CA ASP A 66 -9.15 -3.18 6.19
C ASP A 66 -10.17 -4.17 6.74
N SER A 67 -11.32 -4.27 6.09
CA SER A 67 -12.43 -5.17 6.38
C SER A 67 -12.06 -6.65 6.37
N ARG A 68 -10.91 -7.04 5.80
CA ARG A 68 -10.47 -8.45 5.78
C ARG A 68 -9.57 -8.83 6.95
N MET A 69 -9.13 -7.89 7.78
CA MET A 69 -8.23 -8.15 8.90
C MET A 69 -8.81 -7.67 10.23
N ARG A 70 -9.60 -8.54 10.87
CA ARG A 70 -10.32 -8.23 12.13
C ARG A 70 -9.42 -7.63 13.22
N ALA A 71 -8.20 -8.16 13.39
CA ALA A 71 -7.24 -7.67 14.38
C ALA A 71 -6.79 -6.21 14.12
N HIS A 72 -6.73 -5.77 12.86
CA HIS A 72 -6.33 -4.39 12.52
C HIS A 72 -7.47 -3.41 12.75
N VAL A 73 -8.71 -3.81 12.46
CA VAL A 73 -9.92 -3.02 12.79
C VAL A 73 -10.01 -2.79 14.30
N GLU A 74 -9.77 -3.84 15.09
CA GLU A 74 -9.77 -3.76 16.56
C GLU A 74 -8.64 -2.86 17.08
N SER A 75 -7.42 -2.94 16.52
CA SER A 75 -6.31 -2.04 16.87
C SER A 75 -6.62 -0.57 16.60
N TYR A 76 -7.16 -0.26 15.41
CA TYR A 76 -7.50 1.11 15.04
C TYR A 76 -8.62 1.67 15.91
N PHE A 77 -9.66 0.87 16.19
CA PHE A 77 -10.71 1.25 17.13
C PHE A 77 -10.16 1.59 18.51
N ASN A 78 -9.24 0.77 19.04
CA ASN A 78 -8.62 1.03 20.34
C ASN A 78 -7.76 2.31 20.37
N HIS A 79 -7.19 2.71 19.23
CA HIS A 79 -6.30 3.88 19.16
C HIS A 79 -7.05 5.18 18.86
N TYR A 80 -8.07 5.13 18.00
CA TYR A 80 -8.77 6.31 17.47
C TYR A 80 -10.25 6.37 17.88
N ASN A 81 -10.77 5.38 18.62
CA ASN A 81 -12.17 5.23 18.99
C ASN A 81 -13.12 5.25 17.77
N SER A 82 -12.65 4.72 16.63
CA SER A 82 -13.40 4.62 15.38
C SER A 82 -13.27 3.23 14.78
N ILE A 83 -14.39 2.64 14.35
CA ILE A 83 -14.41 1.34 13.66
C ILE A 83 -14.24 1.48 12.13
N VAL A 84 -14.10 2.72 11.65
CA VAL A 84 -13.97 3.05 10.22
C VAL A 84 -12.64 3.79 10.02
N PHE A 85 -11.80 3.28 9.13
CA PHE A 85 -10.58 3.97 8.71
C PHE A 85 -10.94 5.14 7.80
N GLY A 86 -10.28 6.29 7.98
CA GLY A 86 -10.53 7.48 7.15
C GLY A 86 -10.05 7.32 5.71
N SER A 87 -9.11 6.39 5.46
CA SER A 87 -8.68 6.00 4.11
C SER A 87 -7.95 4.65 4.09
N GLN A 88 -7.85 4.05 2.90
CA GLN A 88 -7.07 2.83 2.69
C GLN A 88 -5.57 3.04 2.93
N THR A 89 -5.07 4.26 2.70
CA THR A 89 -3.68 4.63 3.00
C THR A 89 -3.42 4.62 4.50
N GLU A 90 -4.35 5.18 5.29
CA GLU A 90 -4.27 5.15 6.74
C GLU A 90 -4.26 3.71 7.29
N PHE A 91 -5.09 2.84 6.72
CA PHE A 91 -5.12 1.42 7.09
C PHE A 91 -3.74 0.75 6.90
N LEU A 92 -3.14 0.90 5.72
CA LEU A 92 -1.90 0.20 5.38
C LEU A 92 -0.69 0.68 6.19
N LEU A 93 -0.70 1.94 6.63
CA LEU A 93 0.36 2.48 7.48
C LEU A 93 0.15 2.18 8.97
N HIS A 94 -1.08 1.85 9.39
CA HIS A 94 -1.38 1.51 10.78
C HIS A 94 -1.00 0.07 11.13
N SER A 95 -1.07 -0.86 10.18
CA SER A 95 -0.54 -2.21 10.36
C SER A 95 0.98 -2.18 10.52
N ARG A 96 1.46 -2.39 11.74
CA ARG A 96 2.90 -2.53 12.02
C ARG A 96 3.49 -3.68 11.19
N ALA A 97 4.70 -3.43 10.68
CA ALA A 97 5.61 -4.46 10.18
C ALA A 97 5.86 -5.57 11.21
#